data_AF-A0A5P9ET78-F1
#
_entry.id   AF-A0A5P9ET78-F1
#
_cell.length_a   1.000
_cell.length_b   1.000
_cell.length_c   1.000
_cell.angle_alpha   90.00
_cell.angle_beta   90.00
_cell.angle_gamma   90.00
#
_symmetry.space_group_name_H-M   'P 1'
#
loop_
_entity.id
_entity.type
_entity.pdbx_description
1 polymer ?
#
loop_
_entity_poly.entity_id
_entity_poly.type
_entity_poly.pdbx_seq_one_letter_code
_entity_poly.pdbx_strand_id
1 'polypeptide(L)'
;MRDHIHTLLMIPTKFSVSNTVGFLKGKSAIQIFQKYKNVQRNFTGRHFWARGYCESTVGLDDQMIREYIKNQEVEERRQDLM
;
A
#
# COMPACT_ATOMS: atom_id res chain seq x y z
N MET A 1 14.36 -15.86 7.13
CA MET A 1 13.58 -15.62 5.89
C MET A 1 13.65 -14.13 5.57
N ARG A 2 14.07 -13.75 4.35
CA ARG A 2 14.34 -12.36 3.90
C ARG A 2 13.84 -12.15 2.46
N ASP A 3 12.75 -12.82 2.11
CA ASP A 3 12.19 -12.91 0.76
C ASP A 3 10.82 -12.21 0.61
N HIS A 4 10.32 -11.61 1.68
CA HIS A 4 9.06 -10.88 1.71
C HIS A 4 9.19 -9.61 2.56
N ILE A 5 8.21 -8.71 2.40
CA ILE A 5 8.10 -7.47 3.17
C ILE A 5 6.77 -7.43 3.92
N HIS A 6 6.76 -6.74 5.06
CA HIS A 6 5.54 -6.39 5.80
C HIS A 6 5.37 -4.88 5.77
N THR A 7 4.15 -4.41 5.53
CA THR A 7 3.84 -2.98 5.44
C THR A 7 2.55 -2.68 6.16
N LEU A 8 2.54 -1.66 7.01
CA LEU A 8 1.33 -1.10 7.58
C LEU A 8 0.91 0.11 6.73
N LEU A 9 -0.32 0.08 6.21
CA LEU A 9 -0.83 1.10 5.28
C LEU A 9 -2.19 1.62 5.76
N MET A 10 -2.38 2.92 5.66
CA MET A 10 -3.70 3.54 5.72
C MET A 10 -4.23 3.70 4.30
N ILE A 11 -5.31 3.00 3.96
CA ILE A 11 -5.92 3.05 2.63
C ILE A 11 -7.29 3.70 2.76
N PRO A 12 -7.53 4.87 2.14
CA PRO A 12 -8.86 5.47 2.10
C PRO A 12 -9.88 4.50 1.48
N THR A 13 -11.09 4.45 2.04
CA THR A 13 -12.15 3.49 1.67
C THR A 13 -12.55 3.55 0.19
N LYS A 14 -12.36 4.70 -0.46
CA LYS A 14 -12.58 4.86 -1.91
C LYS A 14 -11.63 4.06 -2.79
N PHE A 15 -10.51 3.58 -2.25
CA PHE A 15 -9.54 2.77 -2.98
C PHE A 15 -9.62 1.32 -2.54
N SER A 16 -9.65 0.42 -3.52
CA SER A 16 -9.55 -1.02 -3.25
C SER A 16 -8.16 -1.38 -2.71
N VAL A 17 -8.12 -2.22 -1.66
CA VAL A 17 -6.88 -2.77 -1.10
C VAL A 17 -6.07 -3.50 -2.19
N SER A 18 -6.74 -4.32 -3.01
CA SER A 18 -6.08 -5.08 -4.07
C SER A 18 -5.45 -4.17 -5.13
N ASN A 19 -6.11 -3.07 -5.49
CA ASN A 19 -5.57 -2.09 -6.43
C ASN A 19 -4.36 -1.34 -5.84
N THR A 20 -4.45 -0.94 -4.57
CA THR A 20 -3.35 -0.28 -3.87
C THR A 20 -2.12 -1.18 -3.79
N VAL A 21 -2.29 -2.44 -3.35
CA VAL A 21 -1.19 -3.41 -3.27
C VAL A 21 -0.63 -3.74 -4.66
N GLY A 22 -1.50 -3.90 -5.66
CA GLY A 22 -1.09 -4.10 -7.05
C GLY A 22 -0.25 -2.95 -7.59
N PHE A 23 -0.65 -1.71 -7.33
CA PHE A 23 0.09 -0.51 -7.71
C PHE A 23 1.48 -0.47 -7.03
N LEU A 24 1.53 -0.70 -5.72
CA LEU A 24 2.78 -0.71 -4.96
C LEU A 24 3.75 -1.78 -5.47
N LYS A 25 3.25 -3.01 -5.67
CA LYS A 25 4.05 -4.11 -6.24
C LYS A 25 4.56 -3.79 -7.64
N GLY A 26 3.71 -3.22 -8.51
CA GLY A 26 4.09 -2.84 -9.87
C GLY A 26 5.15 -1.75 -9.91
N LYS A 27 4.94 -0.63 -9.21
CA LYS A 27 5.89 0.50 -9.22
C LYS A 27 7.22 0.16 -8.55
N SER A 28 7.19 -0.57 -7.44
CA SER A 28 8.42 -1.01 -6.77
C SER A 28 9.23 -1.97 -7.64
N ALA A 29 8.59 -2.94 -8.32
CA ALA A 29 9.28 -3.84 -9.24
C ALA A 29 10.02 -3.07 -10.35
N ILE A 30 9.35 -2.08 -10.96
CA ILE A 30 9.96 -1.22 -11.99
C ILE A 30 11.18 -0.48 -11.43
N GLN A 31 11.03 0.18 -10.27
CA GLN A 31 12.13 0.93 -9.65
C GLN A 31 13.31 0.02 -9.29
N ILE A 32 13.03 -1.17 -8.77
CA ILE A 32 14.08 -2.14 -8.40
C ILE A 32 14.85 -2.60 -9.64
N PHE A 33 14.17 -2.98 -10.72
CA PHE A 33 14.84 -3.37 -11.96
C PHE A 33 15.63 -2.22 -12.60
N GLN A 34 15.17 -0.98 -12.47
CA GLN A 34 15.89 0.19 -12.97
C GLN A 34 17.15 0.50 -12.14
N LYS A 35 17.04 0.44 -10.81
CA LYS A 35 18.11 0.82 -9.88
C LYS A 35 19.14 -0.29 -9.66
N TYR A 36 18.71 -1.55 -9.71
CA TYR A 36 19.54 -2.71 -9.39
C TYR A 36 19.69 -3.65 -10.60
N LYS A 37 20.11 -3.09 -11.75
CA LYS A 37 20.25 -3.80 -13.05
C LYS A 37 21.10 -5.09 -13.01
N ASN A 38 21.95 -5.25 -11.99
CA ASN A 38 22.79 -6.43 -11.79
C ASN A 38 22.11 -7.57 -11.00
N VAL A 39 20.87 -7.38 -10.55
CA VAL A 39 20.08 -8.43 -9.89
C VAL A 39 19.47 -9.32 -10.99
N GLN A 40 20.33 -10.01 -11.73
CA GLN A 40 19.92 -11.02 -12.73
C GLN A 40 19.71 -12.41 -12.11
N ARG A 41 20.03 -12.60 -10.82
CA ARG A 41 19.85 -13.89 -10.17
C ARG A 41 18.35 -14.23 -10.12
N ASN A 42 17.96 -15.21 -10.94
CA ASN A 42 16.68 -15.93 -10.93
C ASN A 42 15.41 -15.14 -11.29
N PHE A 43 15.51 -13.90 -11.81
CA PHE A 43 14.36 -13.13 -12.30
C PHE A 43 14.09 -13.36 -13.79
N THR A 44 13.88 -14.62 -14.19
CA THR A 44 13.43 -14.94 -15.56
C THR A 44 12.04 -14.33 -15.79
N GLY A 45 11.89 -13.48 -16.81
CA GLY A 45 10.62 -12.84 -17.16
C GLY A 45 10.28 -11.53 -16.43
N ARG A 46 11.23 -10.89 -15.73
CA ARG A 46 11.03 -9.61 -15.01
C ARG A 46 9.91 -9.65 -13.94
N HIS A 47 9.68 -10.81 -13.31
CA HIS A 47 8.73 -10.93 -12.20
C HIS A 47 9.44 -10.77 -10.85
N PHE A 48 9.32 -9.60 -10.21
CA PHE A 48 9.96 -9.37 -8.91
C PHE A 48 9.15 -9.92 -7.72
N TRP A 49 7.82 -9.71 -7.75
CA TRP A 49 6.92 -10.14 -6.68
C TRP A 49 6.13 -11.39 -7.06
N ALA A 50 5.76 -12.19 -6.05
CA ALA A 50 4.76 -13.25 -6.22
C ALA A 50 3.42 -12.67 -6.68
N ARG A 51 2.58 -13.47 -7.34
CA ARG A 51 1.26 -13.03 -7.84
C ARG A 51 0.33 -12.60 -6.69
N GLY A 52 0.31 -13.37 -5.61
CA GLY A 52 -0.53 -13.12 -4.43
C GLY A 52 0.02 -12.06 -3.47
N TYR A 53 -0.78 -11.74 -2.46
CA TYR A 53 -0.41 -10.91 -1.32
C TYR A 53 -1.25 -11.33 -0.11
N CYS A 54 -0.84 -10.94 1.09
CA CYS A 54 -1.58 -11.18 2.33
C CYS A 54 -2.02 -9.84 2.91
N GLU A 55 -3.27 -9.76 3.36
CA GLU A 55 -3.83 -8.61 4.05
C GLU A 55 -4.49 -9.06 5.35
N SER A 56 -4.37 -8.23 6.37
CA SER A 56 -5.09 -8.36 7.64
C SER A 56 -5.49 -6.96 8.07
N THR A 57 -6.77 -6.76 8.38
CA THR A 57 -7.25 -5.49 8.91
C THR A 57 -6.86 -5.41 10.39
N VAL A 58 -6.24 -4.30 10.76
CA VAL A 58 -6.09 -3.95 12.18
C VAL A 58 -7.39 -3.29 12.60
N GLY A 59 -8.10 -3.90 13.55
CA GLY A 59 -9.33 -3.32 14.10
C GLY A 59 -9.06 -1.95 14.73
N LEU A 60 -10.01 -1.02 14.56
CA LEU A 60 -9.97 0.28 15.21
C LEU A 60 -10.69 0.19 16.56
N ASP A 61 -10.14 0.82 17.60
CA ASP A 61 -10.83 1.04 18.87
C ASP A 61 -11.86 2.19 18.75
N ASP A 62 -12.87 2.24 19.62
CA ASP A 62 -13.94 3.25 19.63
C ASP A 62 -13.39 4.69 19.69
N GLN A 63 -12.34 4.92 20.49
CA GLN A 63 -11.70 6.22 20.62
C GLN A 63 -11.06 6.65 19.28
N MET A 64 -10.36 5.74 18.62
CA MET A 64 -9.73 5.99 17.33
C MET A 64 -10.77 6.28 16.23
N ILE A 65 -11.93 5.60 16.26
CA ILE A 65 -13.03 5.86 15.32
C ILE A 65 -13.60 7.27 15.52
N ARG A 66 -13.86 7.67 16.77
CA ARG A 66 -14.37 9.02 17.08
C ARG A 66 -13.41 10.11 16.64
N GLU A 67 -12.12 9.92 16.87
CA GLU A 67 -11.09 10.88 16.48
C GLU A 67 -10.94 10.94 14.95
N TYR A 68 -11.03 9.81 14.26
CA TYR A 68 -11.04 9.75 12.80
C TYR A 68 -12.22 10.52 12.21
N ILE A 69 -13.45 10.30 12.69
CA ILE A 69 -14.66 11.01 12.20
C ILE A 69 -14.50 12.52 12.37
N LYS A 70 -14.08 12.97 13.56
CA LYS A 70 -13.88 14.40 13.85
C LYS A 70 -12.87 15.04 12.90
N ASN A 71 -11.77 14.36 12.62
CA ASN A 71 -10.72 14.87 11.73
C ASN A 71 -11.16 14.84 10.25
N GLN A 72 -11.94 13.84 9.85
CA GLN A 72 -12.48 13.76 8.50
C GLN A 72 -13.44 14.93 8.19
N GLU A 73 -14.35 15.27 9.11
CA GLU A 73 -15.25 16.42 8.95
C GLU A 73 -14.52 17.78 8.86
N VAL A 74 -13.30 17.88 9.41
CA VAL A 74 -12.46 19.07 9.30
C VAL A 74 -11.80 19.13 7.92
N GLU A 75 -11.26 18.00 7.45
CA GLU A 75 -10.59 17.94 6.16
C GLU A 75 -11.55 18.07 4.98
N GLU A 76 -12.77 17.50 5.09
CA GLU A 76 -13.85 17.70 4.09
C GLU A 76 -14.24 19.17 4.00
N ARG A 77 -14.48 19.85 5.13
CA ARG A 77 -14.74 21.31 5.13
C ARG A 77 -13.60 22.12 4.53
N ARG A 78 -12.34 21.71 4.74
CA ARG A 78 -11.18 22.37 4.14
C ARG A 78 -11.15 22.22 2.63
N GLN A 79 -11.54 21.05 2.11
CA GLN A 79 -11.65 20.80 0.68
C GLN A 79 -12.79 21.58 0.03
N ASP A 80 -13.93 21.74 0.72
CA ASP A 80 -15.07 22.53 0.21
C ASP A 80 -14.81 24.04 0.17
N LEU A 81 -13.84 24.53 0.95
CA LEU A 81 -13.43 25.94 1.01
C LEU A 81 -12.29 26.29 0.03
N MET A 82 -11.76 25.30 -0.72
CA MET A 82 -10.77 25.48 -1.78
C MET A 82 -11.42 25.45 -3.17
#